data_AF-A0AAQ3W5X5-F1
#
_entry.id   AF-A0AAQ3W5X5-F1
#
_cell.length_a   1.000
_cell.length_b   1.000
_cell.length_c   1.000
_cell.angle_alpha   90.00
_cell.angle_beta   90.00
_cell.angle_gamma   90.00
#
_symmetry.space_group_name_H-M   'P 1'
#
loop_
_entity.id
_entity.type
_entity.pdbx_description
1 polymer ?
#
loop_
_entity_poly.entity_id
_entity_poly.type
_entity_poly.pdbx_seq_one_letter_code
_entity_poly.pdbx_strand_id
1 'polypeptide(L)'
;MNELIVDTFSIHYTTSKTADCQVMLDDHTYIENKTLPRYFICETKLTFFEFYQADCPELQETDYHLSKKFQQIVDRFPHTNQEKVTLNDKTSYNMNGVPIYITAKDYILGKSQPNKYPAFNKKLETVQSLTPITEEELSSDVRYKRKRLFLDGTYGARELLEAAQQKHVKTIQNKLEYINELYSFASYRYAAMIQFLPEYGIKTYDQFHEAYGKYVYSFTITKNGKTIPLLWPDYLYHKPENHLEFGLLSNTDQSRYQLFDHWETGESITIEILADGFEDVRFDSHLKQQMAFSPQLSKVEYNQDEMICLSIDPGVIKELRKQTALFELFKTKKTAENAYLLEYELLEDQLRLSSKQFEKLGRYQLKITSDSYGQLLFLFTIKQEGSVQE
;
A
#
# COMPACT_ATOMS: atom_id res chain seq x y z
N MET A 1 39.28 -14.08 -25.92
CA MET A 1 39.24 -12.96 -24.95
C MET A 1 37.96 -12.23 -25.23
N ASN A 2 37.15 -11.99 -24.20
CA ASN A 2 35.85 -11.36 -24.34
C ASN A 2 35.87 -10.02 -23.61
N GLU A 3 34.97 -9.11 -23.99
CA GLU A 3 34.83 -7.79 -23.38
C GLU A 3 33.36 -7.59 -22.96
N LEU A 4 33.16 -7.00 -21.78
CA LEU A 4 31.86 -6.48 -21.34
C LEU A 4 31.92 -4.96 -21.39
N ILE A 5 30.89 -4.32 -21.95
CA ILE A 5 30.78 -2.87 -22.05
C ILE A 5 29.41 -2.44 -21.53
N VAL A 6 29.41 -1.47 -20.61
CA VAL A 6 28.21 -0.83 -20.04
C VAL A 6 28.51 0.64 -19.82
N ASP A 7 27.86 1.50 -20.62
CA ASP A 7 28.06 2.95 -20.56
C ASP A 7 29.57 3.30 -20.62
N THR A 8 30.11 3.95 -19.59
CA THR A 8 31.54 4.32 -19.49
C THR A 8 32.44 3.21 -18.96
N PHE A 9 31.87 2.09 -18.50
CA PHE A 9 32.61 0.95 -17.97
C PHE A 9 32.85 -0.12 -19.03
N SER A 10 34.09 -0.60 -19.12
CA SER A 10 34.44 -1.80 -19.88
C SER A 10 35.35 -2.72 -19.06
N ILE A 11 35.28 -4.02 -19.32
CA ILE A 11 36.19 -4.99 -18.71
C ILE A 11 36.42 -6.22 -19.59
N HIS A 12 37.68 -6.61 -19.73
CA HIS A 12 38.05 -7.87 -20.36
C HIS A 12 37.90 -9.06 -19.41
N TYR A 13 37.45 -10.19 -19.97
CA TYR A 13 37.35 -11.45 -19.26
C TYR A 13 37.65 -12.67 -20.14
N THR A 14 37.95 -13.79 -19.48
CA THR A 14 38.28 -15.07 -20.10
C THR A 14 38.02 -16.22 -19.13
N THR A 15 37.99 -17.46 -19.62
CA THR A 15 37.76 -18.66 -18.80
C THR A 15 39.03 -19.31 -18.25
N SER A 16 40.19 -18.74 -18.55
CA SER A 16 41.50 -19.23 -18.07
C SER A 16 42.45 -18.05 -17.82
N LYS A 17 43.37 -18.19 -16.86
CA LYS A 17 44.31 -17.12 -16.53
C LYS A 17 45.19 -16.75 -17.73
N THR A 18 45.25 -15.47 -18.07
CA THR A 18 46.13 -14.94 -19.12
C THR A 18 46.99 -13.79 -18.58
N ALA A 19 47.88 -13.26 -19.41
CA ALA A 19 48.65 -12.06 -19.06
C ALA A 19 47.74 -10.83 -18.85
N ASP A 20 46.68 -10.70 -19.65
CA ASP A 20 45.75 -9.57 -19.60
C ASP A 20 44.62 -9.77 -18.59
N CYS A 21 44.28 -11.01 -18.23
CA CYS A 21 43.24 -11.36 -17.27
C CYS A 21 43.81 -12.23 -16.14
N GLN A 22 44.26 -11.57 -15.07
CA GLN A 22 45.00 -12.21 -13.97
C GLN A 22 44.18 -12.42 -12.71
N VAL A 23 43.08 -11.68 -12.54
CA VAL A 23 42.27 -11.67 -11.33
C VAL A 23 41.15 -12.71 -11.46
N MET A 24 41.14 -13.69 -10.56
CA MET A 24 40.13 -14.76 -10.56
C MET A 24 38.86 -14.28 -9.85
N LEU A 25 37.73 -14.35 -10.54
CA LEU A 25 36.42 -13.92 -10.02
C LEU A 25 35.58 -15.11 -9.49
N ASP A 26 35.68 -16.24 -10.18
CA ASP A 26 35.21 -17.57 -9.78
C ASP A 26 36.11 -18.66 -10.40
N ASP A 27 35.79 -19.94 -10.19
CA ASP A 27 36.58 -21.08 -10.66
C ASP A 27 36.79 -21.12 -12.19
N HIS A 28 36.01 -20.34 -12.95
CA HIS A 28 35.98 -20.38 -14.41
C HIS A 28 36.06 -19.00 -15.07
N THR A 29 36.29 -17.92 -14.32
CA THR A 29 36.26 -16.55 -14.83
C THR A 29 37.44 -15.75 -14.30
N TYR A 30 38.25 -15.25 -15.21
CA TYR A 30 39.33 -14.33 -14.94
C TYR A 30 39.04 -12.99 -15.61
N ILE A 31 39.33 -11.90 -14.91
CA ILE A 31 39.18 -10.53 -15.40
C ILE A 31 40.54 -9.80 -15.39
N GLU A 32 40.63 -8.71 -16.14
CA GLU A 32 41.76 -7.79 -16.06
C GLU A 32 41.88 -7.16 -14.66
N ASN A 33 43.10 -6.77 -14.30
CA ASN A 33 43.35 -6.07 -13.04
C ASN A 33 42.97 -4.58 -13.19
N LYS A 34 41.68 -4.30 -13.00
CA LYS A 34 41.08 -2.96 -13.11
C LYS A 34 40.19 -2.70 -11.91
N THR A 35 40.14 -1.44 -11.46
CA THR A 35 39.19 -1.02 -10.44
C THR A 35 37.76 -1.22 -10.96
N LEU A 36 36.97 -2.02 -10.25
CA LEU A 36 35.58 -2.27 -10.60
C LEU A 36 34.68 -1.17 -10.02
N PRO A 37 33.57 -0.83 -10.71
CA PRO A 37 32.48 -0.13 -10.04
C PRO A 37 32.02 -0.99 -8.86
N ARG A 38 31.47 -0.36 -7.83
CA ARG A 38 30.94 -1.10 -6.69
C ARG A 38 29.62 -1.74 -7.06
N TYR A 39 28.77 -0.96 -7.73
CA TYR A 39 27.44 -1.36 -8.16
C TYR A 39 27.16 -0.91 -9.59
N PHE A 40 26.23 -1.60 -10.22
CA PHE A 40 25.48 -1.09 -11.36
C PHE A 40 24.07 -0.73 -10.86
N ILE A 41 23.68 0.53 -10.99
CA ILE A 41 22.33 0.99 -10.62
C ILE A 41 21.45 1.11 -11.85
N CYS A 42 20.15 0.87 -11.69
CA CYS A 42 19.19 0.91 -12.79
C CYS A 42 17.75 0.88 -12.28
N GLU A 43 16.82 0.93 -13.22
CA GLU A 43 15.39 0.77 -12.97
C GLU A 43 14.84 -0.44 -13.74
N THR A 44 13.80 -1.06 -13.20
CA THR A 44 13.12 -2.18 -13.87
C THR A 44 11.62 -2.21 -13.57
N LYS A 45 10.93 -3.16 -14.21
CA LYS A 45 9.52 -3.47 -13.96
C LYS A 45 9.44 -4.79 -13.19
N LEU A 46 8.79 -4.78 -12.04
CA LEU A 46 8.58 -5.97 -11.19
C LEU A 46 7.10 -6.25 -11.02
N THR A 47 6.72 -7.52 -10.89
CA THR A 47 5.41 -7.85 -10.31
C THR A 47 5.41 -7.48 -8.82
N PHE A 48 4.23 -7.31 -8.22
CA PHE A 48 4.15 -7.11 -6.76
C PHE A 48 4.76 -8.28 -5.98
N PHE A 49 4.59 -9.52 -6.47
CA PHE A 49 5.21 -10.70 -5.87
C PHE A 49 6.74 -10.59 -5.91
N GLU A 50 7.34 -10.32 -7.07
CA GLU A 50 8.79 -10.16 -7.20
C GLU A 50 9.34 -9.02 -6.36
N PHE A 51 8.57 -7.95 -6.21
CA PHE A 51 8.92 -6.87 -5.31
C PHE A 51 8.92 -7.34 -3.87
N TYR A 52 7.85 -7.95 -3.35
CA TYR A 52 7.74 -8.25 -1.92
C TYR A 52 8.27 -9.62 -1.50
N GLN A 53 8.73 -10.47 -2.42
CA GLN A 53 9.12 -11.86 -2.10
C GLN A 53 10.14 -11.97 -0.95
N ALA A 54 11.14 -11.08 -0.91
CA ALA A 54 12.13 -11.07 0.16
C ALA A 54 11.60 -10.48 1.48
N ASP A 55 10.62 -9.57 1.38
CA ASP A 55 10.01 -8.88 2.51
C ASP A 55 8.86 -9.72 3.13
N CYS A 56 8.26 -10.63 2.35
CA CYS A 56 7.11 -11.46 2.71
C CYS A 56 7.27 -12.91 2.17
N PRO A 57 8.28 -13.66 2.62
CA PRO A 57 8.63 -14.98 2.06
C PRO A 57 7.55 -16.05 2.25
N GLU A 58 6.59 -15.83 3.16
CA GLU A 58 5.47 -16.72 3.41
C GLU A 58 4.34 -16.60 2.36
N LEU A 59 4.27 -15.47 1.64
CA LEU A 59 3.24 -15.22 0.65
C LEU A 59 3.63 -15.84 -0.70
N GLN A 60 2.66 -16.47 -1.35
CA GLN A 60 2.79 -17.01 -2.69
C GLN A 60 2.34 -15.97 -3.73
N GLU A 61 2.75 -16.14 -4.99
CA GLU A 61 2.37 -15.22 -6.08
C GLU A 61 0.85 -15.02 -6.17
N THR A 62 0.07 -16.07 -5.95
CA THR A 62 -1.40 -16.02 -5.97
C THR A 62 -2.01 -15.13 -4.89
N ASP A 63 -1.29 -14.89 -3.79
CA ASP A 63 -1.76 -13.98 -2.73
C ASP A 63 -1.74 -12.52 -3.18
N TYR A 64 -0.97 -12.21 -4.23
CA TYR A 64 -0.91 -10.88 -4.85
C TYR A 64 -1.92 -10.71 -6.00
N HIS A 65 -2.78 -11.70 -6.23
CA HIS A 65 -3.86 -11.57 -7.21
C HIS A 65 -5.03 -10.77 -6.63
N LEU A 66 -5.65 -9.93 -7.44
CA LEU A 66 -6.87 -9.23 -7.09
C LEU A 66 -8.02 -10.20 -6.79
N SER A 67 -8.68 -9.98 -5.66
CA SER A 67 -9.92 -10.67 -5.35
C SER A 67 -11.00 -10.37 -6.40
N LYS A 68 -11.95 -11.29 -6.61
CA LYS A 68 -13.08 -11.07 -7.54
C LYS A 68 -13.84 -9.77 -7.26
N LYS A 69 -13.98 -9.42 -5.98
CA LYS A 69 -14.65 -8.20 -5.52
C LYS A 69 -13.91 -6.94 -5.99
N PHE A 70 -12.59 -6.96 -5.95
CA PHE A 70 -11.76 -5.85 -6.42
C PHE A 70 -11.67 -5.76 -7.94
N GLN A 71 -11.69 -6.87 -8.66
CA GLN A 71 -11.72 -6.83 -10.14
C GLN A 71 -12.91 -6.00 -10.65
N GLN A 72 -14.10 -6.18 -10.05
CA GLN A 72 -15.29 -5.38 -10.38
C GLN A 72 -15.14 -3.88 -10.05
N ILE A 73 -14.40 -3.55 -8.99
CA ILE A 73 -14.13 -2.16 -8.57
C ILE A 73 -13.14 -1.51 -9.54
N VAL A 74 -12.06 -2.21 -9.88
CA VAL A 74 -11.00 -1.70 -10.77
C VAL A 74 -11.53 -1.42 -12.19
N ASP A 75 -12.43 -2.26 -12.70
CA ASP A 75 -13.09 -2.02 -14.00
C ASP A 75 -13.89 -0.70 -14.03
N ARG A 76 -14.42 -0.27 -12.88
CA ARG A 76 -15.20 0.98 -12.75
C ARG A 76 -14.34 2.18 -12.35
N PHE A 77 -13.29 1.93 -11.57
CA PHE A 77 -12.41 2.93 -10.97
C PHE A 77 -10.96 2.48 -11.13
N PRO A 78 -10.33 2.78 -12.28
CA PRO A 78 -8.95 2.40 -12.51
C PRO A 78 -7.99 3.12 -11.54
N HIS A 79 -6.84 2.50 -11.28
CA HIS A 79 -5.79 3.10 -10.46
C HIS A 79 -5.41 4.49 -11.01
N THR A 80 -5.25 5.47 -10.11
CA THR A 80 -5.01 6.87 -10.49
C THR A 80 -3.58 7.13 -10.95
N ASN A 81 -2.62 6.28 -10.56
CA ASN A 81 -1.21 6.37 -10.95
C ASN A 81 -0.82 5.18 -11.85
N GLN A 82 -1.35 5.16 -13.07
CA GLN A 82 -1.09 4.08 -14.04
C GLN A 82 0.34 4.08 -14.58
N GLU A 83 1.09 5.18 -14.42
CA GLU A 83 2.48 5.24 -14.83
C GLU A 83 3.36 4.36 -13.95
N LYS A 84 3.16 4.39 -12.62
CA LYS A 84 3.94 3.60 -11.67
C LYS A 84 3.37 2.22 -11.40
N VAL A 85 2.05 2.05 -11.42
CA VAL A 85 1.40 0.76 -11.15
C VAL A 85 0.46 0.40 -12.29
N THR A 86 0.80 -0.65 -13.05
CA THR A 86 0.00 -1.13 -14.19
C THR A 86 -0.62 -2.49 -13.91
N LEU A 87 -1.89 -2.66 -14.28
CA LEU A 87 -2.56 -3.95 -14.24
C LEU A 87 -2.20 -4.73 -15.51
N ASN A 88 -1.70 -5.96 -15.37
CA ASN A 88 -1.30 -6.80 -16.50
C ASN A 88 -2.51 -7.56 -17.07
N ASP A 89 -2.94 -8.60 -16.36
CA ASP A 89 -3.91 -9.61 -16.82
C ASP A 89 -5.20 -9.59 -16.00
N LYS A 90 -5.70 -8.37 -15.75
CA LYS A 90 -6.88 -8.07 -14.90
C LYS A 90 -6.78 -8.51 -13.42
N THR A 91 -5.74 -9.25 -13.06
CA THR A 91 -5.61 -9.87 -11.74
C THR A 91 -4.31 -9.53 -11.03
N SER A 92 -3.27 -9.12 -11.75
CA SER A 92 -1.94 -8.88 -11.17
C SER A 92 -1.39 -7.52 -11.55
N TYR A 93 -0.75 -6.87 -10.58
CA TYR A 93 -0.10 -5.58 -10.77
C TYR A 93 1.40 -5.70 -10.99
N ASN A 94 1.91 -4.79 -11.81
CA ASN A 94 3.32 -4.51 -11.95
C ASN A 94 3.64 -3.12 -11.39
N MET A 95 4.80 -3.00 -10.77
CA MET A 95 5.44 -1.75 -10.42
C MET A 95 6.47 -1.40 -11.49
N ASN A 96 6.37 -0.20 -12.05
CA ASN A 96 7.29 0.30 -13.07
C ASN A 96 8.30 1.28 -12.46
N GLY A 97 9.51 1.30 -13.02
CA GLY A 97 10.56 2.19 -12.54
C GLY A 97 11.02 1.85 -11.12
N VAL A 98 10.97 0.56 -10.75
CA VAL A 98 11.49 0.11 -9.45
C VAL A 98 13.00 0.22 -9.51
N PRO A 99 13.62 0.98 -8.59
CA PRO A 99 15.05 1.10 -8.59
C PRO A 99 15.72 -0.16 -8.01
N ILE A 100 16.72 -0.64 -8.74
CA ILE A 100 17.47 -1.83 -8.37
C ILE A 100 18.97 -1.57 -8.47
N TYR A 101 19.75 -2.50 -7.95
CA TYR A 101 21.19 -2.52 -8.15
C TYR A 101 21.70 -3.95 -8.33
N ILE A 102 22.88 -4.05 -8.94
CA ILE A 102 23.61 -5.30 -9.16
C ILE A 102 25.03 -5.09 -8.67
N THR A 103 25.61 -6.05 -7.95
CA THR A 103 27.05 -5.96 -7.64
C THR A 103 27.87 -6.15 -8.90
N ALA A 104 29.03 -5.50 -9.01
CA ALA A 104 29.82 -5.64 -10.23
C ALA A 104 30.26 -7.09 -10.50
N LYS A 105 30.54 -7.84 -9.44
CA LYS A 105 30.83 -9.28 -9.51
C LYS A 105 29.66 -10.05 -10.12
N ASP A 106 28.44 -9.88 -9.60
CA ASP A 106 27.26 -10.60 -10.10
C ASP A 106 26.97 -10.23 -11.56
N TYR A 107 27.12 -8.95 -11.93
CA TYR A 107 26.95 -8.52 -13.32
C TYR A 107 27.93 -9.24 -14.28
N ILE A 108 29.23 -9.22 -13.93
CA ILE A 108 30.27 -9.85 -14.76
C ILE A 108 30.04 -11.36 -14.87
N LEU A 109 29.75 -12.05 -13.75
CA LEU A 109 29.48 -13.48 -13.74
C LEU A 109 28.23 -13.84 -14.56
N GLY A 110 27.15 -13.07 -14.39
CA GLY A 110 25.90 -13.27 -15.12
C GLY A 110 26.09 -13.14 -16.63
N LYS A 111 26.82 -12.12 -17.09
CA LYS A 111 27.08 -11.89 -18.53
C LYS A 111 28.14 -12.81 -19.13
N SER A 112 29.15 -13.21 -18.36
CA SER A 112 30.20 -14.13 -18.83
C SER A 112 29.75 -15.59 -18.89
N GLN A 113 28.77 -15.98 -18.08
CA GLN A 113 28.25 -17.35 -17.99
C GLN A 113 26.71 -17.38 -18.13
N PRO A 114 26.14 -16.96 -19.27
CA PRO A 114 24.69 -16.80 -19.40
C PRO A 114 23.91 -18.10 -19.25
N ASN A 115 24.51 -19.24 -19.66
CA ASN A 115 23.90 -20.56 -19.52
C ASN A 115 23.82 -21.03 -18.05
N LYS A 116 24.72 -20.54 -17.18
CA LYS A 116 24.71 -20.87 -15.75
C LYS A 116 23.71 -20.00 -14.98
N TYR A 117 23.49 -18.77 -15.45
CA TYR A 117 22.60 -17.80 -14.81
C TYR A 117 21.48 -17.31 -15.77
N PRO A 118 20.64 -18.22 -16.29
CA PRO A 118 19.64 -17.85 -17.28
C PRO A 118 18.55 -16.91 -16.73
N ALA A 119 18.15 -17.11 -15.47
CA ALA A 119 17.14 -16.27 -14.81
C ALA A 119 17.62 -14.82 -14.62
N PHE A 120 18.86 -14.63 -14.15
CA PHE A 120 19.49 -13.32 -14.05
C PHE A 120 19.55 -12.61 -15.41
N ASN A 121 19.98 -13.30 -16.46
CA ASN A 121 20.06 -12.70 -17.80
C ASN A 121 18.69 -12.29 -18.34
N LYS A 122 17.66 -13.12 -18.14
CA LYS A 122 16.28 -12.77 -18.48
C LYS A 122 15.80 -11.52 -17.74
N LYS A 123 16.14 -11.36 -16.46
CA LYS A 123 15.82 -10.14 -15.70
C LYS A 123 16.58 -8.93 -16.23
N LEU A 124 17.85 -9.10 -16.54
CA LEU A 124 18.71 -8.03 -17.06
C LEU A 124 18.23 -7.46 -18.40
N GLU A 125 17.54 -8.26 -19.23
CA GLU A 125 16.90 -7.78 -20.47
C GLU A 125 15.78 -6.77 -20.23
N THR A 126 15.19 -6.75 -19.03
CA THR A 126 14.08 -5.84 -18.66
C THR A 126 14.55 -4.57 -17.94
N VAL A 127 15.86 -4.43 -17.76
CA VAL A 127 16.47 -3.31 -17.03
C VAL A 127 16.67 -2.12 -17.96
N GLN A 128 16.41 -0.92 -17.44
CA GLN A 128 16.61 0.35 -18.12
C GLN A 128 17.74 1.14 -17.43
N SER A 129 18.54 1.85 -18.24
CA SER A 129 19.53 2.81 -17.74
C SER A 129 20.53 2.22 -16.75
N LEU A 130 21.25 1.18 -17.18
CA LEU A 130 22.30 0.56 -16.36
C LEU A 130 23.53 1.46 -16.28
N THR A 131 23.77 2.07 -15.12
CA THR A 131 24.86 3.01 -14.88
C THR A 131 25.85 2.42 -13.88
N PRO A 132 27.15 2.33 -14.20
CA PRO A 132 28.19 1.94 -13.26
C PRO A 132 28.41 3.04 -12.22
N ILE A 133 28.56 2.68 -10.95
CA ILE A 133 28.85 3.63 -9.86
C ILE A 133 30.09 3.18 -9.11
N THR A 134 31.09 4.07 -9.08
CA THR A 134 32.30 3.91 -8.28
C THR A 134 32.07 4.32 -6.82
N GLU A 135 33.01 3.97 -5.93
CA GLU A 135 32.92 4.31 -4.51
C GLU A 135 32.88 5.83 -4.26
N GLU A 136 33.53 6.61 -5.13
CA GLU A 136 33.64 8.06 -5.04
C GLU A 136 32.34 8.78 -5.50
N GLU A 137 31.59 8.18 -6.43
CA GLU A 137 30.35 8.73 -7.01
C GLU A 137 29.09 8.45 -6.18
N LEU A 138 29.18 7.59 -5.16
CA LEU A 138 28.05 7.21 -4.30
C LEU A 138 27.38 8.42 -3.62
N SER A 139 28.13 9.51 -3.40
CA SER A 139 27.62 10.70 -2.71
C SER A 139 26.42 11.40 -3.38
N SER A 140 26.23 11.26 -4.70
CA SER A 140 25.14 11.92 -5.42
C SER A 140 23.94 11.04 -5.73
N ASP A 141 24.08 9.72 -5.84
CA ASP A 141 23.02 8.82 -6.32
C ASP A 141 22.42 7.87 -5.26
N VAL A 142 22.94 7.81 -4.03
CA VAL A 142 22.52 6.84 -2.99
C VAL A 142 21.23 7.25 -2.23
N ARG A 143 20.33 7.97 -2.90
CA ARG A 143 19.24 8.71 -2.22
C ARG A 143 18.11 7.83 -1.69
N TYR A 144 17.76 6.74 -2.37
CA TYR A 144 16.61 5.89 -2.01
C TYR A 144 17.03 4.41 -1.86
N LYS A 145 16.25 3.64 -1.09
CA LYS A 145 16.47 2.19 -0.95
C LYS A 145 16.18 1.48 -2.27
N ARG A 146 17.02 0.50 -2.63
CA ARG A 146 16.98 -0.25 -3.88
C ARG A 146 16.83 -1.74 -3.60
N LYS A 147 16.28 -2.49 -4.57
CA LYS A 147 16.32 -3.97 -4.50
C LYS A 147 17.59 -4.48 -5.17
N ARG A 148 18.27 -5.45 -4.56
CA ARG A 148 19.39 -6.14 -5.21
C ARG A 148 18.87 -7.19 -6.18
N LEU A 149 19.35 -7.24 -7.40
CA LEU A 149 19.15 -8.40 -8.28
C LEU A 149 20.31 -9.39 -8.08
N PHE A 150 20.00 -10.63 -7.70
CA PHE A 150 20.96 -11.71 -7.48
C PHE A 150 21.17 -12.56 -8.73
N LEU A 151 22.29 -13.31 -8.77
CA LEU A 151 22.66 -14.21 -9.88
C LEU A 151 21.63 -15.33 -10.15
N ASP A 152 20.83 -15.70 -9.16
CA ASP A 152 19.74 -16.67 -9.32
C ASP A 152 18.47 -16.07 -9.95
N GLY A 153 18.46 -14.75 -10.20
CA GLY A 153 17.34 -14.02 -10.79
C GLY A 153 16.30 -13.52 -9.77
N THR A 154 16.55 -13.69 -8.48
CA THR A 154 15.69 -13.18 -7.40
C THR A 154 16.05 -11.75 -6.99
N TYR A 155 15.10 -11.06 -6.36
CA TYR A 155 15.32 -9.73 -5.79
C TYR A 155 15.38 -9.77 -4.26
N GLY A 156 16.34 -9.05 -3.68
CA GLY A 156 16.45 -8.87 -2.23
C GLY A 156 15.50 -7.82 -1.67
N ALA A 157 15.48 -7.74 -0.33
CA ALA A 157 14.79 -6.68 0.39
C ALA A 157 15.34 -5.29 -0.02
N ARG A 158 14.53 -4.25 0.19
CA ARG A 158 14.97 -2.87 -0.10
C ARG A 158 15.99 -2.43 0.93
N GLU A 159 17.16 -2.00 0.46
CA GLU A 159 18.22 -1.49 1.33
C GLU A 159 18.85 -0.19 0.81
N LEU A 160 19.34 0.60 1.75
CA LEU A 160 20.18 1.76 1.48
C LEU A 160 21.59 1.25 1.28
N LEU A 161 22.18 1.54 0.11
CA LEU A 161 23.52 1.06 -0.23
C LEU A 161 24.61 1.60 0.71
N GLU A 162 24.43 2.79 1.31
CA GLU A 162 25.25 3.30 2.41
C GLU A 162 24.45 4.13 3.42
N ALA A 163 24.47 3.72 4.70
CA ALA A 163 23.70 4.34 5.78
C ALA A 163 24.15 5.77 6.16
N ALA A 164 25.36 6.19 5.78
CA ALA A 164 25.97 7.45 6.20
C ALA A 164 25.54 8.70 5.39
N GLN A 165 24.73 8.53 4.33
CA GLN A 165 24.44 9.59 3.34
C GLN A 165 22.94 9.86 3.15
N GLN A 166 22.16 9.97 4.23
CA GLN A 166 20.71 10.24 4.25
C GLN A 166 20.24 11.59 3.65
N LYS A 167 21.07 12.37 2.95
CA LYS A 167 20.88 13.84 2.81
C LYS A 167 20.10 14.35 1.59
N HIS A 168 19.50 13.51 0.74
CA HIS A 168 18.97 13.98 -0.56
C HIS A 168 17.59 13.47 -1.01
N VAL A 169 16.77 12.87 -0.13
CA VAL A 169 15.35 12.63 -0.42
C VAL A 169 14.48 13.79 0.02
N LYS A 170 13.33 13.99 -0.65
CA LYS A 170 12.34 14.94 -0.16
C LYS A 170 11.74 14.40 1.14
N THR A 171 11.96 15.11 2.23
CA THR A 171 11.33 14.81 3.51
C THR A 171 9.84 15.16 3.45
N ILE A 172 9.01 14.23 3.91
CA ILE A 172 7.55 14.30 3.83
C ILE A 172 6.87 13.75 5.09
N GLN A 173 7.54 12.90 5.88
CA GLN A 173 7.00 12.28 7.09
C GLN A 173 6.39 13.32 8.03
N ASN A 174 7.11 14.42 8.26
CA ASN A 174 6.69 15.49 9.17
C ASN A 174 5.55 16.36 8.62
N LYS A 175 5.09 16.11 7.39
CA LYS A 175 3.97 16.82 6.77
C LYS A 175 2.70 15.99 6.73
N LEU A 176 2.80 14.71 7.05
CA LEU A 176 1.71 13.76 6.98
C LEU A 176 1.32 13.32 8.39
N GLU A 177 0.04 13.04 8.57
CA GLU A 177 -0.53 12.58 9.82
C GLU A 177 -1.46 11.39 9.57
N TYR A 178 -1.39 10.43 10.48
CA TYR A 178 -2.30 9.30 10.56
C TYR A 178 -3.48 9.66 11.47
N ILE A 179 -4.67 9.84 10.88
CA ILE A 179 -5.75 10.61 11.54
C ILE A 179 -6.96 9.79 11.98
N ASN A 180 -7.43 8.87 11.14
CA ASN A 180 -8.68 8.16 11.37
C ASN A 180 -8.46 6.67 11.17
N GLU A 181 -8.88 5.88 12.16
CA GLU A 181 -8.98 4.43 12.05
C GLU A 181 -10.44 4.05 11.92
N LEU A 182 -10.77 3.41 10.81
CA LEU A 182 -12.10 2.95 10.46
C LEU A 182 -12.18 1.43 10.71
N TYR A 183 -13.11 1.02 11.57
CA TYR A 183 -13.40 -0.38 11.83
C TYR A 183 -14.77 -0.68 11.24
N SER A 184 -14.89 -1.78 10.49
CA SER A 184 -16.14 -2.11 9.77
C SER A 184 -16.63 -0.98 8.83
N PHE A 185 -15.77 -0.56 7.92
CA PHE A 185 -16.14 0.37 6.84
C PHE A 185 -16.31 -0.39 5.51
N ALA A 186 -17.51 -0.34 4.94
CA ALA A 186 -17.85 -0.97 3.67
C ALA A 186 -17.45 -2.46 3.60
N SER A 187 -16.34 -2.75 2.92
CA SER A 187 -15.84 -4.11 2.71
C SER A 187 -14.62 -4.44 3.57
N TYR A 188 -14.17 -3.50 4.40
CA TYR A 188 -12.93 -3.57 5.14
C TYR A 188 -13.17 -3.92 6.60
N ARG A 189 -12.34 -4.83 7.12
CA ARG A 189 -12.32 -5.17 8.54
C ARG A 189 -11.56 -4.10 9.34
N TYR A 190 -10.54 -3.53 8.71
CA TYR A 190 -9.72 -2.46 9.23
C TYR A 190 -9.36 -1.53 8.08
N ALA A 191 -9.48 -0.23 8.29
CA ALA A 191 -9.07 0.78 7.34
C ALA A 191 -8.57 2.02 8.09
N ALA A 192 -7.78 2.86 7.43
CA ALA A 192 -7.36 4.12 8.01
C ALA A 192 -6.98 5.16 6.97
N MET A 193 -6.80 6.39 7.43
CA MET A 193 -6.56 7.56 6.59
C MET A 193 -5.26 8.28 6.99
N ILE A 194 -4.50 8.70 5.97
CA ILE A 194 -3.29 9.50 6.09
C ILE A 194 -3.48 10.79 5.30
N GLN A 195 -3.30 11.95 5.91
CA GLN A 195 -3.49 13.25 5.28
C GLN A 195 -2.31 14.18 5.50
N PHE A 196 -2.23 15.27 4.73
CA PHE A 196 -1.33 16.37 5.08
C PHE A 196 -1.83 17.10 6.32
N LEU A 197 -0.89 17.54 7.16
CA LEU A 197 -1.20 18.44 8.27
C LEU A 197 -1.81 19.75 7.73
N PRO A 198 -2.85 20.30 8.38
CA PRO A 198 -3.62 21.44 7.87
C PRO A 198 -2.78 22.68 7.50
N GLU A 199 -1.68 22.93 8.21
CA GLU A 199 -0.78 24.07 8.00
C GLU A 199 -0.07 24.08 6.65
N TYR A 200 0.02 22.94 5.96
CA TYR A 200 0.60 22.86 4.61
C TYR A 200 -0.37 23.32 3.51
N GLY A 201 -1.62 23.67 3.85
CA GLY A 201 -2.55 24.30 2.92
C GLY A 201 -3.04 23.39 1.78
N ILE A 202 -2.84 22.07 1.90
CA ILE A 202 -3.37 21.07 0.96
C ILE A 202 -4.85 20.82 1.29
N LYS A 203 -5.74 21.40 0.49
CA LYS A 203 -7.20 21.44 0.71
C LYS A 203 -8.01 20.70 -0.34
N THR A 204 -7.37 20.20 -1.40
CA THR A 204 -8.05 19.40 -2.43
C THR A 204 -7.29 18.14 -2.75
N TYR A 205 -8.03 17.14 -3.25
CA TYR A 205 -7.45 15.90 -3.72
C TYR A 205 -6.38 16.16 -4.80
N ASP A 206 -6.65 17.05 -5.76
CA ASP A 206 -5.71 17.32 -6.84
C ASP A 206 -4.40 17.93 -6.29
N GLN A 207 -4.48 18.76 -5.26
CA GLN A 207 -3.30 19.27 -4.56
C GLN A 207 -2.52 18.15 -3.86
N PHE A 208 -3.21 17.22 -3.19
CA PHE A 208 -2.57 16.06 -2.56
C PHE A 208 -1.87 15.19 -3.61
N HIS A 209 -2.58 14.86 -4.69
CA HIS A 209 -2.09 13.99 -5.75
C HIS A 209 -0.83 14.55 -6.41
N GLU A 210 -0.85 15.84 -6.74
CA GLU A 210 0.30 16.53 -7.33
C GLU A 210 1.48 16.66 -6.35
N ALA A 211 1.21 16.85 -5.06
CA ALA A 211 2.25 17.02 -4.05
C ALA A 211 2.94 15.70 -3.64
N TYR A 212 2.19 14.61 -3.53
CA TYR A 212 2.68 13.33 -3.00
C TYR A 212 2.02 12.10 -3.62
N GLY A 213 0.70 12.08 -3.79
CA GLY A 213 -0.04 10.87 -4.17
C GLY A 213 0.46 10.19 -5.46
N LYS A 214 0.73 10.94 -6.52
CA LYS A 214 1.23 10.37 -7.79
C LYS A 214 2.62 9.74 -7.70
N TYR A 215 3.33 9.93 -6.58
CA TYR A 215 4.63 9.33 -6.34
C TYR A 215 4.53 8.03 -5.54
N VAL A 216 3.43 7.80 -4.82
CA VAL A 216 3.19 6.57 -4.06
C VAL A 216 2.94 5.41 -5.02
N TYR A 217 3.67 4.32 -4.86
CA TYR A 217 3.51 3.11 -5.67
C TYR A 217 3.50 1.81 -4.86
N SER A 218 3.77 1.89 -3.55
CA SER A 218 3.78 0.72 -2.66
C SER A 218 3.37 1.14 -1.25
N PHE A 219 2.59 0.27 -0.61
CA PHE A 219 2.07 0.45 0.73
C PHE A 219 2.09 -0.89 1.45
N THR A 220 2.45 -0.89 2.73
CA THR A 220 2.43 -2.09 3.56
C THR A 220 1.81 -1.81 4.92
N ILE A 221 1.27 -2.86 5.53
CA ILE A 221 0.93 -2.88 6.96
C ILE A 221 1.61 -4.08 7.61
N THR A 222 2.26 -3.86 8.74
CA THR A 222 2.94 -4.89 9.50
C THR A 222 2.26 -5.07 10.85
N LYS A 223 1.96 -6.31 11.22
CA LYS A 223 1.38 -6.70 12.51
C LYS A 223 2.11 -7.95 13.00
N ASN A 224 2.52 -8.00 14.27
CA ASN A 224 3.23 -9.14 14.86
C ASN A 224 4.43 -9.64 14.02
N GLY A 225 5.19 -8.70 13.44
CA GLY A 225 6.36 -8.99 12.61
C GLY A 225 6.06 -9.54 11.21
N LYS A 226 4.80 -9.66 10.81
CA LYS A 226 4.37 -10.07 9.47
C LYS A 226 3.88 -8.87 8.68
N THR A 227 4.41 -8.70 7.48
CA THR A 227 4.10 -7.58 6.60
C THR A 227 3.10 -8.01 5.53
N ILE A 228 2.06 -7.21 5.35
CA ILE A 228 1.03 -7.39 4.34
C ILE A 228 1.19 -6.27 3.32
N PRO A 229 1.57 -6.61 2.09
CA PRO A 229 1.53 -5.69 0.97
C PRO A 229 0.09 -5.34 0.60
N LEU A 230 -0.19 -4.04 0.47
CA LEU A 230 -1.48 -3.55 0.01
C LEU A 230 -1.40 -3.34 -1.51
N LEU A 231 -2.33 -3.96 -2.23
CA LEU A 231 -2.49 -3.77 -3.67
C LEU A 231 -3.48 -2.64 -3.89
N TRP A 232 -3.50 -1.98 -5.04
CA TRP A 232 -4.75 -1.31 -5.40
C TRP A 232 -5.84 -2.38 -5.56
N PRO A 233 -7.08 -2.20 -5.07
CA PRO A 233 -7.64 -1.05 -4.36
C PRO A 233 -7.68 -1.22 -2.81
N ASP A 234 -6.82 -2.05 -2.21
CA ASP A 234 -6.63 -2.05 -0.74
C ASP A 234 -6.31 -0.65 -0.23
N TYR A 235 -5.56 0.13 -1.00
CA TYR A 235 -5.43 1.56 -0.75
C TYR A 235 -6.14 2.33 -1.84
N LEU A 236 -6.83 3.40 -1.46
CA LEU A 236 -7.63 4.23 -2.32
C LEU A 236 -7.33 5.71 -2.11
N TYR A 237 -7.50 6.43 -3.20
CA TYR A 237 -7.49 7.88 -3.26
C TYR A 237 -8.94 8.36 -3.23
N HIS A 238 -9.43 8.80 -2.07
CA HIS A 238 -10.85 9.11 -1.93
C HIS A 238 -11.18 10.56 -2.35
N LYS A 239 -11.65 10.78 -3.59
CA LYS A 239 -12.21 12.10 -3.98
C LYS A 239 -13.57 12.30 -3.29
N PRO A 240 -13.84 13.40 -2.54
CA PRO A 240 -13.14 14.69 -2.48
C PRO A 240 -12.28 14.91 -1.23
N GLU A 241 -12.03 13.88 -0.43
CA GLU A 241 -11.39 14.00 0.88
C GLU A 241 -9.86 13.88 0.71
N ASN A 242 -9.10 14.83 1.25
CA ASN A 242 -7.70 15.06 0.86
C ASN A 242 -6.72 14.12 1.57
N HIS A 243 -6.98 12.82 1.51
CA HIS A 243 -6.24 11.80 2.23
C HIS A 243 -5.97 10.56 1.37
N LEU A 244 -4.97 9.79 1.79
CA LEU A 244 -4.74 8.40 1.41
C LEU A 244 -5.57 7.52 2.34
N GLU A 245 -6.49 6.74 1.78
CA GLU A 245 -7.21 5.72 2.52
C GLU A 245 -6.56 4.37 2.24
N PHE A 246 -6.52 3.50 3.23
CA PHE A 246 -6.24 2.09 3.00
C PHE A 246 -7.14 1.22 3.87
N GLY A 247 -7.36 -0.01 3.42
CA GLY A 247 -8.33 -0.94 3.96
C GLY A 247 -7.95 -2.38 3.66
N LEU A 248 -8.15 -3.23 4.67
CA LEU A 248 -7.95 -4.67 4.61
C LEU A 248 -9.30 -5.35 4.42
N LEU A 249 -9.44 -6.11 3.34
CA LEU A 249 -10.70 -6.78 3.04
C LEU A 249 -11.13 -7.69 4.19
N SER A 250 -12.41 -7.59 4.52
CA SER A 250 -13.11 -8.53 5.38
C SER A 250 -13.63 -9.72 4.57
N ASN A 251 -13.80 -10.87 5.25
CA ASN A 251 -14.52 -12.04 4.73
C ASN A 251 -14.02 -12.50 3.35
N THR A 252 -12.71 -12.70 3.24
CA THR A 252 -12.06 -13.13 2.01
C THR A 252 -11.16 -14.34 2.28
N ASP A 253 -11.09 -15.24 1.31
CA ASP A 253 -10.22 -16.42 1.36
C ASP A 253 -8.74 -16.08 1.06
N GLN A 254 -8.41 -14.80 0.84
CA GLN A 254 -7.04 -14.36 0.57
C GLN A 254 -6.19 -14.41 1.84
N SER A 255 -5.17 -15.28 1.82
CA SER A 255 -4.33 -15.58 2.98
C SER A 255 -3.68 -14.34 3.60
N ARG A 256 -3.29 -13.38 2.75
CA ARG A 256 -2.58 -12.15 3.17
C ARG A 256 -3.36 -11.30 4.18
N TYR A 257 -4.69 -11.38 4.25
CA TYR A 257 -5.48 -10.59 5.22
C TYR A 257 -5.80 -11.35 6.50
N GLN A 258 -5.57 -12.67 6.55
CA GLN A 258 -5.98 -13.52 7.68
C GLN A 258 -5.40 -13.07 9.02
N LEU A 259 -4.23 -12.40 8.98
CA LEU A 259 -3.61 -11.84 10.16
C LEU A 259 -4.48 -10.79 10.87
N PHE A 260 -5.40 -10.16 10.14
CA PHE A 260 -6.37 -9.20 10.66
C PHE A 260 -7.75 -9.82 10.86
N ASP A 261 -7.90 -11.14 10.83
CA ASP A 261 -9.17 -11.77 11.16
C ASP A 261 -9.50 -11.65 12.64
N HIS A 262 -8.46 -11.69 13.47
CA HIS A 262 -8.55 -11.52 14.92
C HIS A 262 -7.39 -10.67 15.43
N TRP A 263 -7.64 -9.85 16.46
CA TRP A 263 -6.61 -9.09 17.15
C TRP A 263 -7.04 -8.73 18.58
N GLU A 264 -6.05 -8.50 19.43
CA GLU A 264 -6.21 -7.96 20.76
C GLU A 264 -6.12 -6.43 20.74
N THR A 265 -6.85 -5.79 21.64
CA THR A 265 -6.77 -4.34 21.84
C THR A 265 -5.35 -3.94 22.21
N GLY A 266 -4.81 -2.94 21.52
CA GLY A 266 -3.47 -2.44 21.76
C GLY A 266 -2.37 -3.18 21.00
N GLU A 267 -2.69 -4.13 20.13
CA GLU A 267 -1.68 -4.72 19.24
C GLU A 267 -1.06 -3.66 18.33
N SER A 268 0.27 -3.56 18.33
CA SER A 268 0.99 -2.59 17.51
C SER A 268 0.95 -2.96 16.04
N ILE A 269 0.76 -1.93 15.22
CA ILE A 269 0.84 -2.03 13.77
C ILE A 269 1.75 -0.93 13.23
N THR A 270 2.44 -1.26 12.15
CA THR A 270 3.28 -0.30 11.43
C THR A 270 2.79 -0.19 10.01
N ILE A 271 2.54 1.03 9.55
CA ILE A 271 2.17 1.36 8.19
C ILE A 271 3.38 1.96 7.51
N GLU A 272 3.76 1.46 6.33
CA GLU A 272 4.83 2.06 5.54
C GLU A 272 4.36 2.43 4.13
N ILE A 273 4.76 3.62 3.68
CA ILE A 273 4.47 4.13 2.34
C ILE A 273 5.78 4.36 1.60
N LEU A 274 5.86 3.78 0.42
CA LEU A 274 6.94 4.00 -0.52
C LEU A 274 6.48 4.93 -1.65
N ALA A 275 7.17 6.05 -1.77
CA ALA A 275 6.98 7.01 -2.83
C ALA A 275 8.29 7.36 -3.55
N ASP A 276 8.22 7.46 -4.87
CA ASP A 276 9.38 7.77 -5.71
C ASP A 276 9.89 9.20 -5.46
N GLY A 277 11.20 9.34 -5.24
CA GLY A 277 11.85 10.63 -4.92
C GLY A 277 11.61 11.17 -3.50
N PHE A 278 10.94 10.41 -2.63
CA PHE A 278 10.69 10.75 -1.23
C PHE A 278 11.37 9.76 -0.28
N GLU A 279 11.47 10.15 0.99
CA GLU A 279 11.79 9.20 2.06
C GLU A 279 10.65 8.17 2.23
N ASP A 280 10.99 6.96 2.70
CA ASP A 280 9.99 6.00 3.14
C ASP A 280 9.26 6.59 4.36
N VAL A 281 7.93 6.63 4.30
CA VAL A 281 7.08 7.15 5.37
C VAL A 281 6.63 5.99 6.25
N ARG A 282 6.68 6.18 7.57
CA ARG A 282 6.29 5.19 8.56
C ARG A 282 5.35 5.78 9.60
N PHE A 283 4.25 5.08 9.89
CA PHE A 283 3.37 5.39 11.00
C PHE A 283 3.24 4.16 11.90
N ASP A 284 3.40 4.36 13.20
CA ASP A 284 3.14 3.32 14.20
C ASP A 284 1.81 3.65 14.89
N SER A 285 0.89 2.68 14.93
CA SER A 285 -0.42 2.78 15.60
C SER A 285 -0.68 1.53 16.44
N HIS A 286 -1.81 1.51 17.14
CA HIS A 286 -2.26 0.38 17.94
C HIS A 286 -3.71 0.07 17.62
N LEU A 287 -4.00 -1.20 17.37
CA LEU A 287 -5.33 -1.66 17.03
C LEU A 287 -6.31 -1.41 18.20
N LYS A 288 -7.49 -0.92 17.84
CA LYS A 288 -8.61 -0.70 18.74
C LYS A 288 -9.26 -2.02 19.12
N GLN A 289 -10.22 -1.98 20.02
CA GLN A 289 -10.93 -3.17 20.46
C GLN A 289 -11.65 -3.85 19.30
N GLN A 290 -11.40 -5.15 19.14
CA GLN A 290 -12.12 -5.96 18.17
C GLN A 290 -13.59 -6.10 18.60
N MET A 291 -14.50 -5.90 17.64
CA MET A 291 -15.93 -6.16 17.85
C MET A 291 -16.20 -7.67 17.84
N ALA A 292 -17.09 -8.13 18.71
CA ALA A 292 -17.49 -9.53 18.84
C ALA A 292 -18.16 -10.06 17.56
N PHE A 293 -18.83 -9.18 16.81
CA PHE A 293 -19.39 -9.47 15.50
C PHE A 293 -19.35 -8.22 14.63
N SER A 294 -19.36 -8.42 13.30
CA SER A 294 -19.38 -7.32 12.35
C SER A 294 -20.70 -6.56 12.45
N PRO A 295 -20.66 -5.22 12.66
CA PRO A 295 -21.86 -4.41 12.65
C PRO A 295 -22.60 -4.51 11.31
N GLN A 296 -23.92 -4.57 11.36
CA GLN A 296 -24.74 -4.79 10.17
C GLN A 296 -26.04 -4.02 10.25
N LEU A 297 -26.33 -3.25 9.20
CA LEU A 297 -27.67 -2.71 8.98
C LEU A 297 -28.62 -3.83 8.55
N SER A 298 -29.84 -3.85 9.09
CA SER A 298 -30.86 -4.84 8.70
C SER A 298 -31.15 -4.83 7.20
N LYS A 299 -31.04 -3.66 6.56
CA LYS A 299 -31.02 -3.46 5.11
C LYS A 299 -30.28 -2.17 4.73
N VAL A 300 -29.99 -1.99 3.44
CA VAL A 300 -29.31 -0.78 2.91
C VAL A 300 -30.28 0.22 2.28
N GLU A 301 -31.53 -0.18 2.06
CA GLU A 301 -32.61 0.66 1.56
C GLU A 301 -33.83 0.56 2.47
N TYR A 302 -34.34 1.70 2.90
CA TYR A 302 -35.49 1.84 3.79
C TYR A 302 -36.54 2.72 3.12
N ASN A 303 -37.81 2.41 3.36
CA ASN A 303 -38.89 3.33 3.10
C ASN A 303 -38.96 4.37 4.23
N GLN A 304 -39.50 5.54 3.90
CA GLN A 304 -39.96 6.48 4.90
C GLN A 304 -40.94 5.76 5.85
N ASP A 305 -40.90 6.13 7.13
CA ASP A 305 -41.67 5.51 8.23
C ASP A 305 -41.18 4.15 8.76
N GLU A 306 -40.16 3.55 8.17
CA GLU A 306 -39.53 2.33 8.69
C GLU A 306 -38.49 2.58 9.80
N MET A 307 -38.24 1.54 10.60
CA MET A 307 -37.14 1.53 11.55
C MET A 307 -35.84 1.09 10.87
N ILE A 308 -34.82 1.94 10.99
CA ILE A 308 -33.44 1.62 10.64
C ILE A 308 -32.82 0.92 11.83
N CYS A 309 -32.41 -0.34 11.65
CA CYS A 309 -31.83 -1.16 12.71
C CYS A 309 -30.37 -1.47 12.37
N LEU A 310 -29.46 -1.08 13.25
CA LEU A 310 -28.05 -1.41 13.19
C LEU A 310 -27.74 -2.40 14.33
N SER A 311 -27.45 -3.65 13.98
CA SER A 311 -26.88 -4.61 14.92
C SER A 311 -25.41 -4.26 15.14
N ILE A 312 -25.00 -4.08 16.39
CA ILE A 312 -23.66 -3.60 16.74
C ILE A 312 -23.23 -4.12 18.11
N ASP A 313 -21.92 -4.20 18.32
CA ASP A 313 -21.34 -4.72 19.55
C ASP A 313 -21.95 -4.06 20.83
N PRO A 314 -22.36 -4.85 21.84
CA PRO A 314 -22.91 -4.33 23.09
C PRO A 314 -21.98 -3.35 23.82
N GLY A 315 -20.67 -3.46 23.62
CA GLY A 315 -19.68 -2.51 24.11
C GLY A 315 -19.87 -1.11 23.52
N VAL A 316 -20.08 -1.00 22.21
CA VAL A 316 -20.38 0.28 21.54
C VAL A 316 -21.70 0.85 22.05
N ILE A 317 -22.73 0.00 22.23
CA ILE A 317 -24.00 0.44 22.82
C ILE A 317 -23.78 1.04 24.22
N LYS A 318 -22.97 0.40 25.06
CA LYS A 318 -22.66 0.91 26.40
C LYS A 318 -21.97 2.27 26.34
N GLU A 319 -21.08 2.50 25.37
CA GLU A 319 -20.43 3.80 25.18
C GLU A 319 -21.41 4.87 24.70
N LEU A 320 -22.32 4.54 23.78
CA LEU A 320 -23.40 5.44 23.35
C LEU A 320 -24.33 5.81 24.52
N ARG A 321 -24.73 4.83 25.35
CA ARG A 321 -25.54 5.11 26.57
C ARG A 321 -24.83 6.05 27.55
N LYS A 322 -23.51 5.93 27.65
CA LYS A 322 -22.67 6.79 28.51
C LYS A 322 -22.26 8.10 27.85
N GLN A 323 -22.63 8.32 26.59
CA GLN A 323 -22.23 9.48 25.77
C GLN A 323 -20.71 9.64 25.64
N THR A 324 -19.96 8.53 25.70
CA THR A 324 -18.51 8.53 25.46
C THR A 324 -18.16 8.27 24.00
N ALA A 325 -19.08 7.68 23.24
CA ALA A 325 -18.99 7.60 21.79
C ALA A 325 -19.84 8.72 21.16
N LEU A 326 -19.31 9.34 20.09
CA LEU A 326 -20.03 10.35 19.32
C LEU A 326 -20.83 9.69 18.21
N PHE A 327 -22.06 10.18 18.02
CA PHE A 327 -23.01 9.66 17.05
C PHE A 327 -23.43 10.79 16.10
N GLU A 328 -23.08 10.65 14.82
CA GLU A 328 -23.29 11.67 13.81
C GLU A 328 -23.95 11.10 12.56
N LEU A 329 -24.76 11.90 11.88
CA LEU A 329 -25.39 11.53 10.62
C LEU A 329 -25.18 12.63 9.59
N PHE A 330 -24.66 12.24 8.44
CA PHE A 330 -24.39 13.11 7.31
C PHE A 330 -25.32 12.77 6.16
N LYS A 331 -25.97 13.77 5.58
CA LYS A 331 -26.58 13.63 4.26
C LYS A 331 -25.49 13.72 3.21
N THR A 332 -25.42 12.78 2.27
CA THR A 332 -24.29 12.68 1.30
C THR A 332 -24.27 13.78 0.20
N LYS A 333 -24.73 15.01 0.47
CA LYS A 333 -24.48 16.18 -0.39
C LYS A 333 -23.42 17.06 0.29
N LYS A 334 -22.43 17.49 -0.51
CA LYS A 334 -21.15 18.18 -0.20
C LYS A 334 -21.16 19.39 0.77
N THR A 335 -22.27 19.75 1.40
CA THR A 335 -22.39 20.99 2.19
C THR A 335 -23.25 20.86 3.46
N ALA A 336 -23.59 19.65 3.91
CA ALA A 336 -24.44 19.50 5.09
C ALA A 336 -23.60 19.35 6.38
N GLU A 337 -23.10 20.48 6.89
CA GLU A 337 -22.97 20.68 8.33
C GLU A 337 -24.39 20.63 8.91
N ASN A 338 -24.77 19.49 9.47
CA ASN A 338 -25.86 19.38 10.45
C ASN A 338 -25.68 18.03 11.14
N ALA A 339 -24.93 18.02 12.24
CA ALA A 339 -25.06 16.95 13.21
C ALA A 339 -26.48 17.02 13.77
N TYR A 340 -27.38 16.19 13.27
CA TYR A 340 -28.73 16.11 13.79
C TYR A 340 -28.68 15.53 15.21
N LEU A 341 -29.37 16.18 16.16
CA LEU A 341 -29.81 15.52 17.38
C LEU A 341 -30.85 14.47 16.96
N LEU A 342 -30.40 13.24 16.75
CA LEU A 342 -31.25 12.13 16.36
C LEU A 342 -31.82 11.45 17.61
N GLU A 343 -33.12 11.18 17.57
CA GLU A 343 -33.73 10.27 18.53
C GLU A 343 -33.40 8.83 18.11
N TYR A 344 -32.72 8.13 19.02
CA TYR A 344 -32.37 6.73 18.84
C TYR A 344 -32.71 5.91 20.07
N GLU A 345 -33.06 4.64 19.84
CA GLU A 345 -33.27 3.65 20.87
C GLU A 345 -32.07 2.69 20.91
N LEU A 346 -31.59 2.39 22.12
CA LEU A 346 -30.47 1.47 22.36
C LEU A 346 -30.96 0.20 23.06
N LEU A 347 -30.97 -0.92 22.35
CA LEU A 347 -31.19 -2.26 22.91
C LEU A 347 -29.87 -2.93 23.29
N GLU A 348 -29.86 -4.20 23.71
CA GLU A 348 -28.63 -4.86 24.17
C GLU A 348 -27.52 -4.87 23.10
N ASP A 349 -27.89 -5.13 21.85
CA ASP A 349 -27.01 -5.34 20.70
C ASP A 349 -27.44 -4.55 19.45
N GLN A 350 -28.35 -3.59 19.60
CA GLN A 350 -28.94 -2.85 18.48
C GLN A 350 -29.10 -1.37 18.78
N LEU A 351 -28.79 -0.57 17.76
CA LEU A 351 -29.18 0.83 17.64
C LEU A 351 -30.36 0.93 16.67
N ARG A 352 -31.42 1.62 17.07
CA ARG A 352 -32.62 1.82 16.25
C ARG A 352 -32.93 3.29 16.06
N LEU A 353 -33.24 3.66 14.82
CA LEU A 353 -33.59 5.01 14.42
C LEU A 353 -34.89 4.96 13.61
N SER A 354 -35.85 5.80 13.94
CA SER A 354 -37.04 5.98 13.10
C SER A 354 -36.69 6.77 11.85
N SER A 355 -36.99 6.28 10.64
CA SER A 355 -36.74 7.04 9.40
C SER A 355 -37.64 8.29 9.27
N LYS A 356 -38.69 8.41 10.11
CA LYS A 356 -39.58 9.58 10.17
C LYS A 356 -38.87 10.88 10.53
N GLN A 357 -37.80 10.79 11.32
CA GLN A 357 -37.06 11.97 11.78
C GLN A 357 -36.21 12.61 10.67
N PHE A 358 -36.09 11.95 9.51
CA PHE A 358 -35.30 12.44 8.40
C PHE A 358 -36.17 13.28 7.47
N GLU A 359 -35.98 14.60 7.49
CA GLU A 359 -36.80 15.56 6.73
C GLU A 359 -36.77 15.36 5.21
N LYS A 360 -35.77 14.64 4.69
CA LYS A 360 -35.58 14.47 3.24
C LYS A 360 -35.30 13.02 2.91
N LEU A 361 -35.70 12.61 1.71
CA LEU A 361 -35.29 11.32 1.16
C LEU A 361 -33.85 11.40 0.60
N GLY A 362 -33.25 10.23 0.38
CA GLY A 362 -31.95 10.07 -0.26
C GLY A 362 -30.94 9.24 0.54
N ARG A 363 -29.66 9.41 0.19
CA ARG A 363 -28.53 8.69 0.78
C ARG A 363 -28.02 9.37 2.04
N TYR A 364 -27.72 8.55 3.03
CA TYR A 364 -27.26 8.93 4.36
C TYR A 364 -26.03 8.13 4.76
N GLN A 365 -25.16 8.78 5.51
CA GLN A 365 -24.00 8.18 6.16
C GLN A 365 -24.14 8.35 7.67
N LEU A 366 -24.22 7.24 8.38
CA LEU A 366 -24.13 7.19 9.83
C LEU A 366 -22.67 7.00 10.23
N LYS A 367 -22.18 7.81 11.17
CA LYS A 367 -20.84 7.74 11.74
C LYS A 367 -20.93 7.58 13.25
N ILE A 368 -20.25 6.56 13.78
CA ILE A 368 -20.02 6.38 15.21
C ILE A 368 -18.53 6.56 15.44
N THR A 369 -18.14 7.47 16.33
CA THR A 369 -16.73 7.66 16.72
C THR A 369 -16.54 7.20 18.15
N SER A 370 -15.72 6.19 18.35
CA SER A 370 -15.38 5.61 19.66
C SER A 370 -13.86 5.58 19.84
N ASP A 371 -13.38 5.99 21.00
CA ASP A 371 -11.95 5.86 21.34
C ASP A 371 -11.51 4.40 21.45
N SER A 372 -12.41 3.52 21.88
CA SER A 372 -12.18 2.10 22.10
C SER A 372 -12.34 1.26 20.84
N TYR A 373 -13.27 1.60 19.94
CA TYR A 373 -13.61 0.81 18.75
C TYR A 373 -13.28 1.51 17.42
N GLY A 374 -12.75 2.74 17.48
CA GLY A 374 -12.46 3.57 16.31
C GLY A 374 -13.73 4.14 15.66
N GLN A 375 -13.64 4.50 14.38
CA GLN A 375 -14.75 5.04 13.62
C GLN A 375 -15.51 3.94 12.86
N LEU A 376 -16.83 3.92 12.98
CA LEU A 376 -17.71 3.01 12.27
C LEU A 376 -18.58 3.82 11.30
N LEU A 377 -18.64 3.38 10.04
CA LEU A 377 -19.29 4.12 8.97
C LEU A 377 -20.30 3.24 8.22
N PHE A 378 -21.55 3.68 8.18
CA PHE A 378 -22.65 2.93 7.56
C PHE A 378 -23.40 3.78 6.55
N LEU A 379 -23.64 3.22 5.37
CA LEU A 379 -24.36 3.88 4.29
C LEU A 379 -25.73 3.24 4.11
N PHE A 380 -26.77 4.06 3.98
CA PHE A 380 -28.12 3.60 3.65
C PHE A 380 -28.89 4.66 2.85
N THR A 381 -29.99 4.24 2.24
CA THR A 381 -30.89 5.11 1.47
C THR A 381 -32.29 5.09 2.07
N ILE A 382 -32.92 6.25 2.23
CA ILE A 382 -34.34 6.38 2.54
C ILE A 382 -35.09 6.78 1.26
N LYS A 383 -36.11 6.01 0.89
CA LYS A 383 -36.95 6.20 -0.30
C LYS A 383 -38.40 6.44 0.11
N GLN A 384 -39.20 6.93 -0.85
CA GLN A 384 -40.64 7.04 -0.66
C GLN A 384 -41.28 5.65 -0.78
N GLU A 385 -42.29 5.38 0.04
CA GLU A 385 -43.05 4.13 -0.02
C GLU A 385 -43.60 3.90 -1.44
N GLY A 386 -43.36 2.70 -2.00
CA GLY A 386 -43.81 2.34 -3.35
C GLY A 386 -42.91 2.76 -4.52
N SER A 387 -41.73 3.35 -4.27
CA SER A 387 -40.77 3.65 -5.35
C SER A 387 -39.98 2.40 -5.78
N VAL A 388 -40.44 1.75 -6.83
CA VAL A 388 -39.67 0.73 -7.57
C VAL A 388 -38.65 1.46 -8.45
N GLN A 389 -37.37 1.05 -8.41
CA GLN A 389 -36.37 1.55 -9.34
C GLN A 389 -36.65 0.99 -10.74
N GLU A 390 -36.83 1.87 -11.73
CA GLU A 390 -36.54 1.56 -13.14
C GLU A 390 -35.03 1.43 -13.37
#